data_AF-A0A1D7QHU5-F1
#
_entry.id   AF-A0A1D7QHU5-F1
#
_cell.length_a   1.000
_cell.length_b   1.000
_cell.length_c   1.000
_cell.angle_alpha   90.00
_cell.angle_beta   90.00
_cell.angle_gamma   90.00
#
_symmetry.space_group_name_H-M   'P 1'
#
loop_
_entity.id
_entity.type
_entity.pdbx_description
1 polymer ?
#
loop_
_entity_poly.entity_id
_entity_poly.type
_entity_poly.pdbx_seq_one_letter_code
_entity_poly.pdbx_strand_id
1 'polypeptide(L)'
;MTGLRNVSLTGGPYEYTANVVFGNATDLRWVVMGNPRLEFYASAPVNGKTFITLSGADFGEIGQQFICLVGETDFGSTIFANMGVTVSN
;
A
#
# COMPACT_ATOMS: atom_id res chain seq x y z
N MET A 1 1.80 -1.78 12.72
CA MET A 1 0.98 -3.00 12.88
C MET A 1 1.38 -3.96 11.78
N THR A 2 2.13 -4.99 12.12
CA THR A 2 2.64 -6.04 11.21
C THR A 2 1.76 -7.28 11.38
N GLY A 3 0.81 -7.46 10.49
CA GLY A 3 0.00 -8.67 10.41
C GLY A 3 -0.38 -8.92 8.96
N LEU A 4 -0.08 -10.12 8.46
CA LEU A 4 -0.50 -10.58 7.14
C LEU A 4 -2.02 -10.46 7.03
N ARG A 5 -2.50 -9.68 6.07
CA ARG A 5 -3.94 -9.58 5.78
C ARG A 5 -4.29 -10.60 4.72
N ASN A 6 -5.31 -11.42 4.97
CA ASN A 6 -5.86 -12.32 3.97
C ASN A 6 -6.91 -11.59 3.14
N VAL A 7 -6.81 -11.67 1.82
CA VAL A 7 -7.78 -11.12 0.87
C VAL A 7 -8.14 -12.18 -0.17
N SER A 8 -9.37 -12.14 -0.67
CA SER A 8 -9.77 -12.97 -1.82
C SER A 8 -9.54 -12.18 -3.10
N LEU A 9 -9.05 -12.84 -4.15
CA LEU A 9 -8.80 -12.29 -5.49
C LEU A 9 -10.08 -11.72 -6.13
N THR A 10 -11.23 -12.31 -5.81
CA THR A 10 -12.56 -11.82 -6.25
C THR A 10 -13.30 -11.05 -5.16
N GLY A 11 -12.62 -10.83 -4.02
CA GLY A 11 -13.13 -10.20 -2.83
C GLY A 11 -13.19 -8.68 -2.88
N GLY A 12 -13.88 -8.13 -1.88
CA GLY A 12 -14.31 -6.75 -1.83
C GLY A 12 -13.22 -5.69 -1.67
N PRO A 13 -13.63 -4.44 -1.39
CA PRO A 13 -12.70 -3.36 -1.08
C PRO A 13 -12.09 -3.56 0.32
N TYR A 14 -10.77 -3.73 0.38
CA TYR A 14 -9.98 -3.80 1.59
C TYR A 14 -9.29 -2.46 1.82
N GLU A 15 -9.50 -1.86 2.99
CA GLU A 15 -8.84 -0.61 3.37
C GLU A 15 -7.52 -0.88 4.08
N TYR A 16 -6.46 -0.23 3.60
CA TYR A 16 -5.10 -0.30 4.12
C TYR A 16 -4.71 1.08 4.64
N THR A 17 -4.54 1.20 5.95
CA THR A 17 -4.12 2.44 6.59
C THR A 17 -2.66 2.35 7.01
N ALA A 18 -1.86 3.36 6.63
CA ALA A 18 -0.52 3.57 7.16
C ALA A 18 -0.54 4.74 8.16
N ASN A 19 0.10 4.53 9.31
CA ASN A 19 0.45 5.62 10.22
C ASN A 19 1.87 6.06 9.88
N VAL A 20 2.05 7.32 9.51
CA VAL A 20 3.33 7.83 9.04
C VAL A 20 3.55 9.24 9.57
N VAL A 21 4.74 9.46 10.09
CA VAL A 21 5.25 10.81 10.36
C VAL A 21 5.90 11.28 9.06
N PHE A 22 5.15 12.03 8.26
CA PHE A 22 5.55 12.35 6.90
C PHE A 22 6.69 13.35 6.76
N GLY A 23 7.20 13.97 7.85
CA GLY A 23 8.33 14.89 7.78
C GLY A 23 8.23 15.89 6.62
N ASN A 24 9.24 15.88 5.74
CA ASN A 24 9.31 16.62 4.47
C ASN A 24 9.02 15.77 3.22
N ALA A 25 8.39 14.60 3.37
CA ALA A 25 8.10 13.70 2.26
C ALA A 25 7.14 14.34 1.24
N THR A 26 7.47 14.20 -0.04
CA THR A 26 6.65 14.67 -1.17
C THR A 26 6.30 13.50 -2.09
N ASP A 27 5.35 13.70 -3.01
CA ASP A 27 4.98 12.69 -4.02
C ASP A 27 4.67 11.30 -3.43
N LEU A 28 3.83 11.28 -2.39
CA LEU A 28 3.46 10.04 -1.72
C LEU A 28 2.61 9.16 -2.64
N ARG A 29 3.01 7.89 -2.78
CA ARG A 29 2.40 6.89 -3.65
C ARG A 29 2.26 5.55 -2.95
N TRP A 30 1.10 4.93 -3.11
CA TRP A 30 0.90 3.53 -2.79
C TRP A 30 1.33 2.67 -3.97
N VAL A 31 2.16 1.67 -3.71
CA VAL A 31 2.72 0.76 -4.70
C VAL A 31 2.28 -0.66 -4.35
N VAL A 32 1.56 -1.31 -5.25
CA VAL A 32 1.24 -2.74 -5.17
C VAL A 32 2.32 -3.48 -5.97
N MET A 33 3.11 -4.30 -5.28
CA MET A 33 4.26 -5.01 -5.85
C MET A 33 3.88 -6.27 -6.64
N GLY A 34 2.60 -6.44 -6.97
CA GLY A 34 2.11 -7.56 -7.79
C GLY A 34 2.56 -7.48 -9.24
N ASN A 35 2.02 -8.38 -10.06
CA ASN A 35 2.26 -8.42 -11.50
C ASN A 35 0.93 -8.26 -12.27
N PRO A 36 0.64 -7.08 -12.86
CA PRO A 36 1.53 -5.93 -13.01
C PRO A 36 1.70 -5.12 -11.73
N ARG A 37 2.81 -4.38 -11.64
CA ARG A 37 3.04 -3.39 -10.59
C ARG A 37 2.05 -2.23 -10.78
N LEU A 38 1.29 -1.91 -9.74
CA LEU A 38 0.35 -0.77 -9.75
C LEU A 38 0.84 0.35 -8.83
N GLU A 39 0.61 1.59 -9.25
CA GLU A 39 0.90 2.80 -8.46
C GLU A 39 -0.33 3.68 -8.36
N PHE A 40 -0.60 4.18 -7.16
CA PHE A 40 -1.72 5.06 -6.86
C PHE A 40 -1.23 6.26 -6.05
N TYR A 41 -1.65 7.47 -6.40
CA TYR A 41 -1.35 8.64 -5.58
C TYR A 41 -1.95 8.49 -4.19
N ALA A 42 -1.15 8.73 -3.15
CA ALA A 42 -1.64 8.71 -1.79
C ALA A 42 -2.44 9.98 -1.49
N SER A 43 -3.54 9.81 -0.74
CA SER A 43 -4.25 10.96 -0.18
C SER A 43 -3.36 11.76 0.76
N ALA A 44 -3.60 13.08 0.80
CA ALA A 44 -2.95 13.95 1.77
C ALA A 44 -3.14 13.39 3.20
N PRO A 45 -2.07 13.31 4.00
CA PRO A 45 -2.17 12.77 5.35
C PRO A 45 -3.13 13.56 6.24
N VAL A 46 -4.01 12.87 6.97
CA VAL A 46 -4.87 13.46 8.01
C VAL A 46 -4.44 12.88 9.36
N ASN A 47 -4.00 13.74 10.28
CA ASN A 47 -3.51 13.34 11.61
C ASN A 47 -2.40 12.25 11.55
N GLY A 48 -1.46 12.38 10.61
CA GLY A 48 -0.35 11.43 10.44
C GLY A 48 -0.78 10.07 9.88
N LYS A 49 -1.94 9.99 9.21
CA LYS A 49 -2.44 8.77 8.59
C LYS A 49 -2.81 9.00 7.14
N THR A 50 -2.58 8.00 6.31
CA THR A 50 -3.09 7.93 4.94
C THR A 50 -3.59 6.51 4.69
N PHE A 51 -4.50 6.35 3.74
CA PHE A 51 -5.07 5.05 3.43
C PHE A 51 -5.20 4.83 1.93
N ILE A 52 -5.40 3.57 1.55
CA ILE A 52 -5.79 3.16 0.21
C ILE A 52 -6.84 2.05 0.32
N THR A 53 -7.78 2.04 -0.62
CA THR A 53 -8.74 0.95 -0.77
C THR A 53 -8.38 0.17 -2.02
N LEU A 54 -8.13 -1.14 -1.87
CA LEU A 54 -7.83 -2.05 -2.98
C LEU A 54 -8.82 -3.20 -2.95
N SER A 55 -9.21 -3.67 -4.13
CA SER A 55 -9.89 -4.95 -4.33
C SER A 55 -8.88 -6.09 -4.43
N GLY A 56 -9.37 -7.33 -4.33
CA GLY A 56 -8.54 -8.51 -4.63
C GLY A 56 -7.95 -8.50 -6.04
N ALA A 57 -8.68 -7.95 -7.01
CA ALA A 57 -8.27 -7.93 -8.41
C ALA A 57 -7.06 -7.03 -8.65
N ASP A 58 -6.83 -6.01 -7.80
CA ASP A 58 -5.69 -5.10 -7.91
C ASP A 58 -4.34 -5.80 -7.66
N PHE A 59 -4.34 -7.00 -7.09
CA PHE A 59 -3.12 -7.79 -6.90
C PHE A 59 -2.76 -8.65 -8.12
N GLY A 60 -3.68 -8.86 -9.06
CA GLY A 60 -3.47 -9.63 -10.30
C GLY A 60 -3.38 -11.15 -10.13
N GLU A 61 -2.83 -11.65 -9.01
CA GLU A 61 -2.58 -13.08 -8.79
C GLU A 61 -2.71 -13.52 -7.33
N ILE A 62 -2.89 -14.82 -7.12
CA ILE A 62 -2.87 -15.46 -5.80
C ILE A 62 -1.45 -15.55 -5.25
N GLY A 63 -1.30 -15.55 -3.92
CA GLY A 63 -0.01 -15.70 -3.24
C GLY A 63 0.31 -14.53 -2.32
N GLN A 64 1.57 -14.47 -1.87
CA GLN A 64 2.03 -13.40 -1.02
C GLN A 64 2.40 -12.16 -1.86
N GLN A 65 1.78 -11.04 -1.52
CA GLN A 65 1.95 -9.75 -2.17
C GLN A 65 2.32 -8.68 -1.15
N PHE A 66 2.86 -7.57 -1.62
CA PHE A 66 3.23 -6.44 -0.77
C PHE A 66 2.61 -5.14 -1.27
N ILE A 67 2.15 -4.34 -0.31
CA ILE A 67 1.76 -2.95 -0.52
C ILE A 67 2.79 -2.09 0.19
N CYS A 68 3.35 -1.13 -0.53
CA CYS A 68 4.30 -0.16 0.00
C CYS A 68 3.70 1.24 -0.10
N LEU A 69 3.96 2.08 0.89
CA LEU A 69 3.81 3.52 0.77
C LEU A 69 5.19 4.11 0.56
N VAL A 70 5.39 4.74 -0.59
CA VAL A 70 6.65 5.33 -1.03
C VAL A 70 6.48 6.83 -1.11
N GLY A 71 7.54 7.59 -0.86
CA GLY A 71 7.57 9.02 -1.14
C GLY A 71 9.00 9.49 -1.38
N GLU A 72 9.13 10.69 -1.90
CA GLU A 72 10.43 11.34 -2.14
C GLU A 72 10.87 12.15 -0.93
N THR A 73 12.13 11.98 -0.55
CA THR A 73 12.83 12.71 0.52
C THR A 73 14.11 13.33 -0.02
N ASP A 74 14.83 14.07 0.81
CA ASP A 74 16.16 14.60 0.46
C ASP A 74 17.19 13.49 0.15
N PHE A 75 16.93 12.25 0.59
CA PHE A 75 17.76 11.07 0.33
C PHE A 75 17.25 10.24 -0.85
N GLY A 76 16.20 10.72 -1.54
CA GLY A 76 15.51 10.03 -2.62
C GLY A 76 14.32 9.18 -2.15
N SER A 77 13.90 8.28 -3.04
CA SER A 77 12.71 7.45 -2.86
C SER A 77 12.80 6.55 -1.63
N THR A 78 11.88 6.72 -0.69
CA THR A 78 11.87 6.06 0.62
C THR A 78 10.56 5.34 0.87
N ILE A 79 10.63 4.12 1.42
CA ILE A 79 9.46 3.36 1.85
C ILE A 79 9.11 3.76 3.29
N PHE A 80 7.93 4.35 3.46
CA PHE A 80 7.40 4.81 4.74
C PHE A 80 6.57 3.76 5.47
N ALA A 81 5.92 2.88 4.72
CA ALA A 81 5.15 1.77 5.26
C ALA A 81 5.19 0.59 4.29
N ASN A 82 5.20 -0.63 4.83
CA ASN A 82 5.02 -1.84 4.05
C ASN A 82 4.04 -2.79 4.75
N MET A 83 3.24 -3.49 3.95
CA MET A 83 2.26 -4.47 4.43
C MET A 83 2.29 -5.70 3.54
N GLY A 84 2.46 -6.87 4.16
CA GLY A 84 2.30 -8.15 3.49
C GLY A 84 0.82 -8.55 3.44
N VAL A 85 0.38 -9.03 2.29
CA VAL A 85 -0.98 -9.50 2.02
C VAL A 85 -0.90 -10.90 1.44
N THR A 86 -1.74 -11.82 1.90
CA THR A 86 -1.90 -13.14 1.28
C THR A 86 -3.20 -13.14 0.49
N VAL A 87 -3.07 -13.24 -0.83
CA VAL A 87 -4.19 -13.30 -1.78
C VAL A 87 -4.57 -14.76 -2.00
N SER A 88 -5.81 -15.12 -1.72
CA SER A 88 -6.39 -16.44 -2.01
C SER A 88 -7.47 -16.34 -3.10
N ASN A 89 -7.97 -17.48 -3.59
CA ASN A 89 -9.27 -17.49 -4.26
C ASN A 89 -10.37 -17.06 -3.31
#